data_AF-A0A239ELQ9-F1
#
_entry.id   AF-A0A239ELQ9-F1
#
_cell.length_a   1.000
_cell.length_b   1.000
_cell.length_c   1.000
_cell.angle_alpha   90.00
_cell.angle_beta   90.00
_cell.angle_gamma   90.00
#
_symmetry.space_group_name_H-M   'P 1'
#
loop_
_entity.id
_entity.type
_entity.pdbx_description
1 polymer ?
#
loop_
_entity_poly.entity_id
_entity_poly.type
_entity_poly.pdbx_seq_one_letter_code
_entity_poly.pdbx_strand_id
1 'polypeptide(L)'
;MTQDRNPKDTAVRGVRRVRAATPQGNMWRAIRGLGAFTYRDVAMHANTSSVPVSEGAARDYCRMLANAGYLRVERKAQPKGRLAVYRLVRDTGPRPPREKRVRAVWDDNRGEYAYIAGGVA
;
A
#
# COMPACT_ATOMS: atom_id res chain seq x y z
N MET A 1 34.94 51.27 6.53
CA MET A 1 34.95 49.99 5.79
C MET A 1 35.11 48.86 6.78
N THR A 2 34.00 48.38 7.37
CA THR A 2 33.93 47.09 8.07
C THR A 2 32.48 46.61 7.94
N GLN A 3 32.30 45.42 7.41
CA GLN A 3 31.05 44.88 6.86
C GLN A 3 29.92 44.77 7.90
N ASP A 4 28.77 45.29 7.48
CA ASP A 4 27.44 44.98 7.97
C ASP A 4 27.12 43.50 7.66
N ARG A 5 26.93 42.67 8.70
CA ARG A 5 26.52 41.27 8.54
C ARG A 5 25.00 41.24 8.33
N ASN A 6 24.60 41.04 7.09
CA ASN A 6 23.23 40.83 6.63
C ASN A 6 22.57 39.57 7.27
N PRO A 7 21.38 39.67 7.89
CA PRO A 7 20.72 38.57 8.59
C PRO A 7 19.89 37.69 7.64
N LYS A 8 20.54 37.05 6.64
CA LYS A 8 19.89 36.06 5.75
C LYS A 8 20.40 34.62 5.93
N ASP A 9 20.97 34.32 7.10
CA ASP A 9 21.10 32.96 7.61
C ASP A 9 19.74 32.42 8.10
N THR A 10 18.83 32.17 7.17
CA THR A 10 17.73 31.23 7.41
C THR A 10 17.48 30.43 6.15
N ALA A 11 18.40 29.51 5.86
CA ALA A 11 18.11 28.40 4.98
C ALA A 11 16.98 27.58 5.61
N VAL A 12 15.75 27.83 5.18
CA VAL A 12 14.58 26.99 5.45
C VAL A 12 14.84 25.61 4.85
N ARG A 13 15.49 24.74 5.63
CA ARG A 13 15.67 23.32 5.33
C ARG A 13 14.28 22.75 5.07
N GLY A 14 13.98 22.48 3.80
CA GLY A 14 12.67 21.99 3.35
C GLY A 14 12.24 20.81 4.22
N VAL A 15 11.27 21.05 5.10
CA VAL A 15 10.68 19.99 5.92
C VAL A 15 10.06 19.02 4.95
N ARG A 16 10.74 17.89 4.71
CA ARG A 16 10.23 16.80 3.88
C ARG A 16 8.91 16.39 4.50
N ARG A 17 7.79 16.84 3.93
CA ARG A 17 6.45 16.61 4.47
C ARG A 17 6.26 15.11 4.57
N VAL A 18 6.47 14.56 5.77
CA VAL A 18 6.27 13.14 6.03
C VAL A 18 4.79 12.92 5.82
N ARG A 19 4.42 12.26 4.71
CA ARG A 19 3.02 11.90 4.46
C ARG A 19 2.52 11.13 5.69
N ALA A 20 1.35 11.51 6.19
CA ALA A 20 0.73 10.84 7.31
C ALA A 20 0.75 9.32 7.09
N ALA A 21 1.24 8.59 8.09
CA ALA A 21 1.27 7.14 8.03
C ALA A 21 -0.18 6.64 7.92
N THR A 22 -0.43 5.74 6.97
CA THR A 22 -1.72 5.08 6.78
C THR A 22 -1.53 3.59 6.99
N PRO A 23 -2.56 2.85 7.42
CA PRO A 23 -2.46 1.39 7.57
C PRO A 23 -1.92 0.72 6.30
N GLN A 24 -2.46 1.08 5.13
CA GLN A 24 -2.03 0.53 3.83
C GLN A 24 -0.59 0.95 3.48
N GLY A 25 -0.20 2.19 3.79
CA GLY A 25 1.16 2.66 3.58
C GLY A 25 2.18 1.91 4.45
N ASN A 26 1.84 1.61 5.70
CA ASN A 26 2.68 0.84 6.59
C ASN A 26 2.78 -0.62 6.14
N MET A 27 1.66 -1.26 5.80
CA MET A 27 1.63 -2.62 5.26
C MET A 27 2.43 -2.73 3.98
N TRP A 28 2.27 -1.79 3.04
CA TRP A 28 3.05 -1.79 1.80
C TRP A 28 4.55 -1.61 2.03
N ARG A 29 4.93 -0.71 2.96
CA ARG A 29 6.34 -0.56 3.33
C ARG A 29 6.91 -1.84 3.92
N ALA A 30 6.17 -2.51 4.80
CA ALA A 30 6.57 -3.80 5.38
C ALA A 30 6.73 -4.86 4.28
N ILE A 31 5.72 -5.04 3.43
CA ILE A 31 5.73 -6.00 2.31
C ILE A 31 6.96 -5.84 1.42
N ARG A 32 7.34 -4.61 1.08
CA ARG A 32 8.52 -4.36 0.22
C ARG A 32 9.85 -4.70 0.88
N GLY A 33 9.91 -4.73 2.21
CA GLY A 33 11.09 -5.18 2.96
C GLY A 33 11.10 -6.68 3.26
N LEU A 34 9.95 -7.35 3.12
CA LEU A 34 9.79 -8.78 3.41
C LEU A 34 9.99 -9.61 2.13
N GLY A 35 10.75 -10.71 2.23
CA GLY A 35 10.96 -11.63 1.10
C GLY A 35 9.76 -12.55 0.86
N ALA A 36 9.55 -13.51 1.76
CA ALA A 36 8.38 -14.37 1.79
C ALA A 36 7.69 -14.20 3.15
N PHE A 37 6.37 -14.01 3.15
CA PHE A 37 5.66 -13.60 4.35
C PHE A 37 4.21 -14.08 4.38
N THR A 38 3.63 -14.12 5.57
CA THR A 38 2.20 -14.31 5.83
C THR A 38 1.53 -12.97 6.12
N TYR A 39 0.20 -12.93 6.14
CA TYR A 39 -0.51 -11.70 6.53
C TYR A 39 -0.25 -11.31 8.00
N ARG A 40 0.11 -12.27 8.87
CA ARG A 40 0.46 -11.98 10.27
C ARG A 40 1.78 -11.25 10.36
N ASP A 41 2.77 -11.66 9.57
CA ASP A 41 4.07 -10.97 9.51
C ASP A 41 3.86 -9.51 9.08
N VAL A 42 3.01 -9.29 8.07
CA VAL A 42 2.64 -7.93 7.62
C VAL A 42 1.97 -7.13 8.73
N ALA A 43 1.00 -7.71 9.44
CA ALA A 43 0.34 -7.04 10.55
C ALA A 43 1.35 -6.66 11.66
N MET A 44 2.21 -7.59 12.06
CA MET A 44 3.23 -7.35 13.09
C MET A 44 4.20 -6.22 12.71
N HIS A 45 4.69 -6.21 11.46
CA HIS A 45 5.64 -5.18 11.01
C HIS A 45 5.00 -3.83 10.67
N ALA A 46 3.71 -3.80 10.34
CA ALA A 46 3.00 -2.58 9.95
C ALA A 46 2.32 -1.87 11.13
N ASN A 47 2.07 -2.58 12.22
CA ASN A 47 1.37 -2.08 13.39
C ASN A 47 2.26 -1.11 14.18
N THR A 48 1.80 0.12 14.39
CA THR A 48 2.46 1.11 15.23
C THR A 48 1.47 1.71 16.23
N SER A 49 1.97 2.26 17.34
CA SER A 49 1.10 2.90 18.35
C SER A 49 0.21 4.00 17.79
N SER A 50 0.65 4.69 16.74
CA SER A 50 -0.08 5.76 16.06
C SER A 50 -1.00 5.28 14.93
N VAL A 51 -0.74 4.11 14.35
CA VAL A 51 -1.47 3.58 13.20
C VAL A 51 -1.67 2.08 13.40
N PRO A 52 -2.75 1.67 14.08
CA PRO A 52 -2.99 0.28 14.35
C PRO A 52 -3.33 -0.49 13.06
N VAL A 53 -2.79 -1.71 12.94
CA VAL A 53 -3.08 -2.64 11.84
C VAL A 53 -3.51 -3.97 12.43
N SER A 54 -4.77 -4.35 12.21
CA SER A 54 -5.28 -5.66 12.63
C SER A 54 -4.84 -6.77 11.65
N GLU A 55 -4.78 -8.00 12.14
CA GLU A 55 -4.54 -9.18 11.28
C GLU A 55 -5.58 -9.29 10.16
N GLY A 56 -6.84 -8.95 10.44
CA GLY A 56 -7.92 -8.96 9.45
C GLY A 56 -7.66 -7.98 8.30
N ALA A 57 -7.27 -6.74 8.63
CA ALA A 57 -6.94 -5.73 7.63
C ALA A 57 -5.73 -6.14 6.78
N ALA A 58 -4.70 -6.73 7.41
CA ALA A 58 -3.54 -7.24 6.69
C ALA A 58 -3.88 -8.41 5.76
N ARG A 59 -4.74 -9.33 6.22
CA ARG A 59 -5.24 -10.44 5.41
C ARG A 59 -5.98 -9.95 4.18
N ASP A 60 -6.92 -9.03 4.35
CA ASP A 60 -7.75 -8.52 3.27
C ASP A 60 -6.90 -7.71 2.28
N TYR A 61 -5.92 -6.94 2.77
CA TYR A 61 -4.98 -6.21 1.92
C TYR A 61 -4.07 -7.14 1.11
N CYS A 62 -3.51 -8.20 1.72
CA CYS A 62 -2.72 -9.19 1.00
C CYS A 62 -3.54 -9.92 -0.07
N ARG A 63 -4.81 -10.24 0.23
CA ARG A 63 -5.73 -10.86 -0.73
C ARG A 63 -6.01 -9.93 -1.90
N MET A 64 -6.31 -8.66 -1.65
CA MET A 64 -6.51 -7.65 -2.69
C MET A 64 -5.27 -7.53 -3.59
N LEU A 65 -4.07 -7.46 -3.00
CA LEU A 65 -2.82 -7.38 -3.76
C LEU A 65 -2.53 -8.64 -4.58
N ALA A 66 -2.80 -9.83 -4.04
CA ALA A 66 -2.65 -11.09 -4.75
C ALA A 66 -3.61 -11.18 -5.95
N ASN A 67 -4.89 -10.84 -5.74
CA ASN A 67 -5.89 -10.81 -6.80
C ASN A 67 -5.53 -9.80 -7.90
N ALA A 68 -4.92 -8.66 -7.54
CA ALA A 68 -4.45 -7.64 -8.47
C ALA A 68 -3.06 -7.94 -9.09
N GLY A 69 -2.46 -9.10 -8.80
CA GLY A 69 -1.19 -9.54 -9.39
C GLY A 69 0.07 -8.89 -8.83
N TYR A 70 -0.01 -8.21 -7.67
CA TYR A 70 1.16 -7.65 -6.99
C TYR A 70 1.90 -8.69 -6.16
N LEU A 71 1.17 -9.65 -5.60
CA LEU A 71 1.71 -10.75 -4.80
C LEU A 71 1.50 -12.08 -5.51
N ARG A 72 2.51 -12.95 -5.44
CA ARG A 72 2.38 -14.36 -5.80
C ARG A 72 2.17 -15.19 -4.54
N VAL A 73 1.21 -16.11 -4.58
CA VAL A 73 1.01 -17.10 -3.52
C VAL A 73 2.01 -18.23 -3.73
N GLU A 74 3.09 -18.23 -2.95
CA GLU A 74 4.07 -19.32 -2.98
C GLU A 74 3.54 -20.58 -2.32
N ARG A 75 2.62 -20.38 -1.37
CA ARG A 75 1.96 -21.48 -0.67
C ARG A 75 0.54 -21.11 -0.30
N LYS A 76 -0.40 -21.95 -0.69
CA LYS A 76 -1.82 -21.78 -0.35
C LYS A 76 -2.07 -22.00 1.14
N ALA A 77 -3.04 -21.28 1.69
CA ALA A 77 -3.53 -21.53 3.03
C ALA A 77 -4.25 -22.89 3.09
N GLN A 78 -4.28 -23.51 4.26
CA GLN A 78 -5.09 -24.69 4.55
C GLN A 78 -6.09 -24.37 5.67
N PRO A 79 -7.32 -24.93 5.62
CA PRO A 79 -8.35 -24.67 6.62
C PRO A 79 -7.91 -24.99 8.06
N LYS A 80 -7.05 -26.00 8.23
CA LYS A 80 -6.61 -26.50 9.55
C LYS A 80 -5.29 -25.92 10.05
N GLY A 81 -5.05 -24.62 9.80
CA GLY A 81 -4.03 -23.86 10.54
C GLY A 81 -2.78 -23.46 9.78
N ARG A 82 -2.69 -23.73 8.47
CA ARG A 82 -1.56 -23.25 7.66
C ARG A 82 -1.90 -21.93 6.98
N LEU A 83 -1.13 -20.89 7.27
CA LEU A 83 -1.28 -19.60 6.62
C LEU A 83 -0.70 -19.63 5.19
N ALA A 84 -1.31 -18.84 4.31
CA ALA A 84 -0.75 -18.59 2.99
C ALA A 84 0.57 -17.82 3.09
N VAL A 85 1.52 -18.17 2.22
CA VAL A 85 2.77 -17.44 2.06
C VAL A 85 2.74 -16.71 0.74
N TYR A 86 3.01 -15.42 0.82
CA TYR A 86 3.06 -14.50 -0.29
C TYR A 86 4.51 -14.07 -0.55
N ARG A 87 4.79 -13.72 -1.80
CA ARG A 87 6.00 -13.01 -2.22
C ARG A 87 5.61 -11.82 -3.07
N LEU A 88 6.26 -10.69 -2.85
CA LEU A 88 6.10 -9.52 -3.71
C LEU A 88 6.73 -9.79 -5.09
N VAL A 89 5.95 -9.62 -6.15
CA VAL A 89 6.41 -9.81 -7.53
C VAL A 89 6.35 -8.54 -8.37
N ARG A 90 5.64 -7.51 -7.91
CA ARG A 90 5.51 -6.22 -8.60
C ARG A 90 5.65 -5.06 -7.62
N ASP A 91 6.84 -4.50 -7.51
CA ASP A 91 7.06 -3.24 -6.77
C ASP A 91 6.91 -2.03 -7.72
N THR A 92 5.81 -1.29 -7.58
CA THR A 92 5.52 -0.08 -8.38
C THR A 92 5.91 1.22 -7.65
N GLY A 93 6.71 1.13 -6.59
CA GLY A 93 7.24 2.27 -5.85
C GLY A 93 6.58 2.49 -4.48
N PRO A 94 6.88 3.62 -3.80
CA PRO A 94 6.57 3.81 -2.38
C PRO A 94 5.09 4.08 -2.07
N ARG A 95 4.26 4.34 -3.09
CA ARG A 95 2.82 4.56 -2.91
C ARG A 95 2.11 3.21 -2.92
N PRO A 96 1.31 2.88 -1.88
CA PRO A 96 0.61 1.60 -1.82
C PRO A 96 -0.43 1.50 -2.96
N PRO A 97 -0.55 0.35 -3.63
CA PRO A 97 -1.71 0.04 -4.46
C PRO A 97 -2.98 0.12 -3.61
N ARG A 98 -4.06 0.66 -4.21
CA ARG A 98 -5.35 0.87 -3.57
C ARG A 98 -6.46 0.39 -4.48
N GLU A 99 -7.43 -0.30 -3.92
CA GLU A 99 -8.71 -0.52 -4.57
C GLU A 99 -9.48 0.80 -4.67
N LYS A 100 -10.10 1.05 -5.83
CA LYS A 100 -11.01 2.16 -6.07
C LYS A 100 -12.28 1.62 -6.70
N ARG A 101 -13.43 2.10 -6.24
CA ARG A 101 -14.70 1.89 -6.94
C ARG A 101 -14.72 2.77 -8.18
N VAL A 102 -15.12 2.20 -9.31
CA VAL A 102 -15.22 2.88 -10.60
C VAL A 102 -16.64 2.75 -11.14
N ARG A 103 -17.11 3.76 -11.89
CA ARG A 103 -18.35 3.67 -12.65
C ARG A 103 -18.05 2.99 -14.00
N ALA A 104 -18.84 1.99 -14.34
CA ALA A 104 -18.73 1.26 -15.60
C ALA A 104 -20.13 1.04 -16.19
N VAL A 105 -20.22 1.01 -17.51
CA VAL A 105 -21.40 0.55 -18.26
C VAL A 105 -21.23 -0.94 -18.51
N TRP A 106 -22.29 -1.72 -18.29
CA TRP A 106 -22.36 -3.11 -18.72
C TRP A 106 -23.06 -3.16 -20.09
N ASP A 107 -22.44 -3.81 -21.07
CA ASP A 107 -23.05 -4.07 -22.38
C ASP A 107 -23.56 -5.51 -22.41
N ASP A 108 -24.88 -5.70 -22.30
CA ASP A 108 -25.52 -7.02 -22.31
C ASP A 108 -25.28 -7.81 -23.59
N ASN A 109 -25.06 -7.13 -24.73
CA ASN A 109 -24.83 -7.83 -26.01
C ASN A 109 -23.42 -8.40 -26.09
N ARG A 110 -22.46 -7.80 -25.38
CA ARG A 110 -21.04 -8.20 -25.40
C ARG A 110 -20.63 -8.98 -24.17
N GLY A 111 -21.37 -8.87 -23.07
CA GLY A 111 -21.01 -9.48 -21.79
C GLY A 111 -19.76 -8.85 -21.17
N GLU A 112 -19.53 -7.56 -21.40
CA GLU A 112 -18.31 -6.85 -21.00
C GLU A 112 -18.61 -5.49 -20.34
N TYR A 113 -17.70 -5.03 -19.48
CA TYR A 113 -17.74 -3.70 -18.86
C TYR A 113 -16.95 -2.67 -19.68
N ALA A 114 -17.58 -1.56 -20.03
CA ALA A 114 -16.92 -0.37 -20.57
C ALA A 114 -16.74 0.69 -19.47
N TYR A 115 -15.50 1.13 -19.24
CA TYR A 115 -15.20 2.16 -18.23
C TYR A 115 -15.66 3.55 -18.69
N ILE A 116 -16.40 4.26 -17.82
CA ILE A 116 -16.76 5.66 -18.07
C ILE A 116 -15.58 6.53 -17.60
N ALA A 117 -14.79 7.03 -18.54
CA ALA A 117 -13.74 7.99 -18.22
C ALA A 117 -14.35 9.31 -17.70
N GLY A 118 -13.85 9.82 -16.56
CA GLY A 118 -14.27 11.12 -16.00
C GLY A 118 -15.07 11.07 -14.70
N GLY A 119 -15.43 9.87 -14.21
CA GLY A 119 -16.03 9.72 -12.88
C GLY A 119 -15.00 9.91 -11.76
N VAL A 120 -14.66 11.15 -11.43
CA VAL A 120 -13.96 11.48 -10.19
C VAL A 120 -14.86 11.07 -9.01
N ALA A 121 -14.35 10.14 -8.19
CA ALA A 121 -14.84 9.88 -6.85
C ALA A 121 -14.09 10.75 -5.84
#